data_AF-A0A6P7ZUF2-F1
#
_entry.id   AF-A0A6P7ZUF2-F1
#
_cell.length_a   1.000
_cell.length_b   1.000
_cell.length_c   1.000
_cell.angle_alpha   90.00
_cell.angle_beta   90.00
_cell.angle_gamma   90.00
#
_symmetry.space_group_name_H-M   'P 1'
#
loop_
_entity.id
_entity.type
_entity.pdbx_description
1 polymer ?
#
loop_
_entity_poly.entity_id
_entity_poly.type
_entity_poly.pdbx_seq_one_letter_code
_entity_poly.pdbx_strand_id
1 'polypeptide(L)'
;MLAVVSETLVPLTEYQSLCSLWNPEKKAAGLYAHSKESKQDLKSNKTVLHYAVQDVNLPLLKFFLELEMPKPSKLVNSQAHGNTALHMAAALHHESEQEEIIRLLLKHGADPSARNLENHQAIHLVQAGETGDQIKKLLKKGRGILV
;
A
#
# COMPACT_ATOMS: atom_id res chain seq x y z
N MET A 1 14.00 -33.09 25.19
CA MET A 1 13.47 -33.32 23.83
C MET A 1 13.30 -31.97 23.16
N LEU A 2 13.98 -31.80 22.02
CA LEU A 2 13.64 -31.01 20.81
C LEU A 2 13.19 -29.54 20.96
N ALA A 3 13.50 -28.59 20.08
CA ALA A 3 14.56 -28.32 19.10
C ALA A 3 14.23 -26.92 18.52
N VAL A 4 15.23 -26.05 18.50
CA VAL A 4 15.56 -24.94 17.57
C VAL A 4 14.48 -24.45 16.56
N VAL A 5 14.17 -23.15 16.61
CA VAL A 5 14.34 -22.24 15.46
C VAL A 5 14.71 -20.86 15.99
N SER A 6 15.89 -20.40 15.59
CA SER A 6 16.44 -19.07 15.87
C SER A 6 15.75 -18.04 14.99
N GLU A 7 14.97 -17.15 15.59
CA GLU A 7 14.70 -15.83 15.01
C GLU A 7 15.76 -14.87 15.55
N THR A 8 16.74 -14.56 14.70
CA THR A 8 17.67 -13.48 14.91
C THR A 8 16.89 -12.16 14.88
N LEU A 9 16.50 -11.69 16.06
CA LEU A 9 16.11 -10.31 16.32
C LEU A 9 17.26 -9.40 15.85
N VAL A 10 17.06 -8.76 14.70
CA VAL A 10 17.97 -7.71 14.25
C VAL A 10 17.86 -6.55 15.26
N PRO A 11 18.96 -6.09 15.87
CA PRO A 11 18.92 -5.05 16.91
C PRO A 11 18.39 -3.74 16.33
N LEU A 12 17.46 -3.09 17.05
CA LEU A 12 16.84 -1.79 16.73
C LEU A 12 17.83 -0.67 16.35
N THR A 13 19.11 -0.83 16.68
CA THR A 13 20.20 0.12 16.40
C THR A 13 20.65 0.13 14.94
N GLU A 14 20.49 -0.96 14.18
CA GLU A 14 20.83 -0.98 12.75
C GLU A 14 19.77 -0.28 11.88
N TYR A 15 18.51 -0.26 12.34
CA TYR A 15 17.42 0.48 11.69
C TYR A 15 17.67 2.00 11.76
N GLN A 16 18.19 2.50 12.88
CA GLN A 16 18.50 3.91 13.08
C GLN A 16 19.61 4.42 12.13
N SER A 17 20.60 3.58 11.82
CA SER A 17 21.71 3.94 10.93
C SER A 17 21.31 3.99 9.45
N LEU A 18 20.38 3.14 9.02
CA LEU A 18 19.80 3.16 7.66
C LEU A 18 18.83 4.34 7.46
N CYS A 19 18.12 4.77 8.50
CA CYS A 19 17.27 5.96 8.51
C CYS A 19 18.03 7.29 8.39
N SER A 20 19.32 7.33 8.73
CA SER A 20 20.11 8.57 8.65
C SER A 20 20.54 8.98 7.22
N LEU A 21 20.59 8.04 6.27
CA LEU A 21 21.04 8.29 4.89
C LEU A 21 19.90 8.39 3.86
N TRP A 22 18.72 7.86 4.18
CA TRP A 22 17.48 8.07 3.44
C TRP A 22 16.54 8.82 4.37
N ASN A 23 16.14 10.05 4.04
CA ASN A 23 15.27 10.86 4.90
C ASN A 23 13.82 10.90 4.35
N PRO A 24 13.03 9.81 4.49
CA PRO A 24 11.62 9.78 4.08
C PRO A 24 10.77 10.73 4.95
N GLU A 25 11.24 11.07 6.15
CA GLU A 25 10.55 11.94 7.10
C GLU A 25 10.39 13.37 6.56
N LYS A 26 11.31 13.96 5.81
CA LYS A 26 11.11 15.35 5.35
C LYS A 26 9.99 15.51 4.30
N LYS A 27 9.78 14.52 3.42
CA LYS A 27 8.68 14.53 2.44
C LYS A 27 7.38 13.98 3.03
N ALA A 28 7.47 12.90 3.81
CA ALA A 28 6.35 12.31 4.55
C ALA A 28 5.82 13.24 5.65
N ALA A 29 6.69 13.90 6.42
CA ALA A 29 6.30 14.90 7.41
C ALA A 29 5.80 16.19 6.74
N GLY A 30 6.26 16.56 5.54
CA GLY A 30 5.65 17.65 4.77
C GLY A 30 4.19 17.37 4.42
N LEU A 31 3.92 16.16 3.93
CA LEU A 31 2.57 15.65 3.63
C LEU A 31 1.71 15.42 4.89
N TYR A 32 2.31 14.93 5.98
CA TYR A 32 1.64 14.64 7.26
C TYR A 32 1.41 15.89 8.13
N ALA A 33 2.25 16.93 8.02
CA ALA A 33 2.15 18.15 8.81
C ALA A 33 1.13 19.17 8.23
N HIS A 34 0.94 19.20 6.91
CA HIS A 34 -0.08 20.06 6.27
C HIS A 34 -1.52 19.50 6.38
N SER A 35 -1.67 18.26 6.86
CA SER A 35 -2.90 17.46 6.82
C SER A 35 -3.55 17.24 8.18
N LYS A 36 -3.19 18.01 9.22
CA LYS A 36 -3.75 17.84 10.58
C LYS A 36 -5.29 17.87 10.63
N GLU A 37 -5.97 18.37 9.59
CA GLU A 37 -7.42 18.29 9.42
C GLU A 37 -7.91 17.43 8.23
N SER A 38 -7.07 17.14 7.23
CA SER A 38 -7.44 16.41 6.02
C SER A 38 -6.36 15.39 5.66
N LYS A 39 -6.66 14.10 5.78
CA LYS A 39 -5.81 12.93 5.46
C LYS A 39 -5.34 12.83 3.99
N GLN A 40 -5.59 13.86 3.18
CA GLN A 40 -5.39 13.93 1.74
C GLN A 40 -4.76 15.28 1.37
N ASP A 41 -3.85 15.30 0.38
CA ASP A 41 -3.31 16.53 -0.19
C ASP A 41 -4.42 17.37 -0.85
N LEU A 42 -4.45 18.68 -0.59
CA LEU A 42 -5.53 19.57 -1.03
C LEU A 42 -5.62 19.73 -2.56
N LYS A 43 -4.52 19.50 -3.29
CA LYS A 43 -4.48 19.68 -4.75
C LYS A 43 -4.88 18.42 -5.51
N SER A 44 -4.46 17.26 -5.01
CA SER A 44 -4.60 15.98 -5.71
C SER A 44 -5.51 14.97 -4.99
N ASN A 45 -5.96 15.29 -3.79
CA ASN A 45 -6.70 14.41 -2.89
C ASN A 45 -5.98 13.09 -2.59
N LYS A 46 -4.65 13.02 -2.81
CA LYS A 46 -3.83 11.82 -2.60
C LYS A 46 -3.48 11.67 -1.13
N THR A 47 -3.56 10.43 -0.65
CA THR A 47 -3.02 10.03 0.66
C THR A 47 -1.57 9.61 0.53
N VAL A 48 -0.89 9.44 1.67
CA VAL A 48 0.47 8.88 1.74
C VAL A 48 0.60 7.50 1.07
N LEU A 49 -0.45 6.69 1.12
CA LEU A 49 -0.49 5.38 0.46
C LEU A 49 -0.52 5.51 -1.07
N HIS A 50 -1.21 6.51 -1.62
CA HIS A 50 -1.22 6.76 -3.06
C HIS A 50 0.17 7.13 -3.58
N TYR A 51 0.90 7.97 -2.83
CA TYR A 51 2.27 8.33 -3.20
C TYR A 51 3.23 7.15 -3.07
N ALA A 52 3.12 6.36 -2.00
CA ALA A 52 3.97 5.18 -1.84
C ALA A 52 3.76 4.15 -2.96
N VAL A 53 2.51 3.95 -3.40
CA VAL A 53 2.19 3.08 -4.54
C VAL A 53 2.67 3.68 -5.87
N GLN A 54 2.46 4.99 -6.08
CA GLN A 54 2.88 5.68 -7.30
C GLN A 54 4.39 5.57 -7.51
N ASP A 55 5.17 5.72 -6.44
CA ASP A 55 6.63 5.67 -6.47
C ASP A 55 7.16 4.22 -6.33
N VAL A 56 6.28 3.21 -6.28
CA VAL A 56 6.60 1.78 -6.07
C VAL A 56 7.49 1.56 -4.84
N ASN A 57 7.28 2.39 -3.81
CA ASN A 57 8.12 2.43 -2.62
C ASN A 57 7.56 1.47 -1.57
N LEU A 58 7.90 0.19 -1.70
CA LEU A 58 7.49 -0.88 -0.78
C LEU A 58 7.87 -0.61 0.68
N PRO A 59 9.11 -0.20 1.02
CA PRO A 59 9.46 0.12 2.41
C PRO A 59 8.58 1.22 3.01
N LEU A 60 8.31 2.28 2.24
CA LEU A 60 7.47 3.39 2.68
C LEU A 60 5.99 2.97 2.83
N LEU A 61 5.51 2.12 1.91
CA LEU A 61 4.16 1.57 1.98
C LEU A 61 3.99 0.71 3.24
N LYS A 62 4.95 -0.18 3.54
CA LYS A 62 4.96 -1.02 4.76
C LYS A 62 4.95 -0.14 6.01
N PHE A 63 5.84 0.86 6.06
CA PHE A 63 5.92 1.80 7.18
C PHE A 63 4.57 2.46 7.49
N PHE A 64 3.87 3.03 6.48
CA PHE A 64 2.58 3.68 6.72
C PHE A 64 1.47 2.70 7.13
N LEU A 65 1.45 1.51 6.54
CA LEU A 65 0.45 0.48 6.89
C LEU A 65 0.67 -0.11 8.29
N GLU A 66 1.92 -0.22 8.73
CA GLU A 66 2.30 -0.72 10.06
C GLU A 66 2.05 0.32 11.17
N LEU A 67 2.30 1.61 10.89
CA LEU A 67 2.02 2.70 11.83
C LEU A 67 0.52 2.85 12.19
N GLU A 68 -0.38 2.37 11.33
CA GLU A 68 -1.82 2.47 11.53
C GLU A 68 -2.40 1.33 12.38
N MET A 69 -1.57 0.36 12.80
CA MET A 69 -2.00 -0.69 13.73
C MET A 69 -2.17 -0.10 15.15
N PRO A 70 -3.30 -0.35 15.84
CA PRO A 70 -4.22 -1.49 15.66
C PRO A 70 -5.52 -1.18 14.90
N LYS A 71 -5.69 -0.03 14.25
CA LYS A 71 -6.93 0.31 13.54
C LYS A 71 -6.64 0.53 12.05
N PRO A 72 -6.85 -0.47 11.17
CA PRO A 72 -6.68 -0.28 9.73
C PRO A 72 -7.55 0.88 9.30
N SER A 73 -6.92 2.00 8.96
CA SER A 73 -7.64 3.26 8.94
C SER A 73 -8.41 3.39 7.62
N LYS A 74 -9.43 4.25 7.60
CA LYS A 74 -10.13 4.68 6.38
C LYS A 74 -9.17 5.13 5.24
N LEU A 75 -7.87 5.34 5.51
CA LEU A 75 -6.86 5.70 4.51
C LEU A 75 -6.69 4.66 3.41
N VAL A 76 -6.76 3.35 3.72
CA VAL A 76 -6.51 2.29 2.73
C VAL A 76 -7.52 2.31 1.57
N ASN A 77 -8.76 2.71 1.87
CA ASN A 77 -9.86 2.82 0.91
C ASN A 77 -10.19 4.28 0.53
N SER A 78 -9.35 5.24 0.93
CA SER A 78 -9.53 6.64 0.53
C SER A 78 -9.31 6.79 -0.98
N GLN A 79 -10.08 7.66 -1.62
CA GLN A 79 -10.04 7.88 -3.05
C GLN A 79 -9.37 9.22 -3.40
N ALA A 80 -8.40 9.15 -4.31
CA ALA A 80 -7.79 10.30 -4.96
C ALA A 80 -8.21 10.30 -6.45
N HIS A 81 -8.93 11.35 -6.89
CA HIS A 81 -9.55 11.37 -8.23
C HIS A 81 -10.37 10.11 -8.54
N GLY A 82 -11.09 9.58 -7.53
CA GLY A 82 -11.85 8.33 -7.65
C GLY A 82 -11.05 7.05 -7.47
N ASN A 83 -9.73 7.07 -7.59
CA ASN A 83 -8.91 5.87 -7.48
C ASN A 83 -8.45 5.66 -6.05
N THR A 84 -8.55 4.43 -5.55
CA THR A 84 -7.89 4.03 -4.29
C THR A 84 -6.42 3.67 -4.57
N ALA A 85 -5.63 3.49 -3.50
CA ALA A 85 -4.27 2.96 -3.63
C ALA A 85 -4.24 1.59 -4.35
N LEU A 86 -5.28 0.77 -4.17
CA LEU A 86 -5.40 -0.52 -4.86
C LEU A 86 -5.68 -0.38 -6.37
N HIS A 87 -6.43 0.65 -6.79
CA HIS A 87 -6.59 0.96 -8.22
C HIS A 87 -5.25 1.35 -8.86
N MET A 88 -4.47 2.21 -8.19
CA MET A 88 -3.14 2.60 -8.67
C MET A 88 -2.19 1.40 -8.75
N ALA A 89 -2.20 0.54 -7.73
CA ALA A 89 -1.37 -0.67 -7.70
C ALA A 89 -1.69 -1.63 -8.84
N ALA A 90 -2.98 -1.82 -9.16
CA ALA A 90 -3.41 -2.66 -10.27
C ALA A 90 -2.98 -2.12 -11.64
N ALA A 91 -2.79 -0.81 -11.79
CA ALA A 91 -2.33 -0.17 -13.02
C ALA A 91 -0.79 -0.10 -13.17
N LEU A 92 -0.02 -0.62 -12.19
CA LEU A 92 1.44 -0.66 -12.29
C LEU A 92 1.92 -1.65 -13.36
N HIS A 93 3.13 -1.41 -13.88
CA HIS A 93 3.83 -2.26 -14.84
C HIS A 93 5.07 -2.94 -14.22
N HIS A 94 5.15 -2.98 -12.89
CA HIS A 94 6.31 -3.49 -12.13
C HIS A 94 6.01 -4.88 -11.60
N GLU A 95 6.35 -5.92 -12.37
CA GLU A 95 5.84 -7.27 -12.13
C GLU A 95 6.16 -7.84 -10.73
N SER A 96 7.39 -7.65 -10.24
CA SER A 96 7.82 -8.15 -8.92
C SER A 96 7.18 -7.42 -7.75
N GLU A 97 7.13 -6.10 -7.80
CA GLU A 97 6.64 -5.25 -6.70
C GLU A 97 5.13 -5.10 -6.72
N GLN A 98 4.50 -5.14 -7.90
CA GLN A 98 3.04 -4.99 -8.04
C GLN A 98 2.30 -6.04 -7.23
N GLU A 99 2.71 -7.31 -7.33
CA GLU A 99 2.07 -8.38 -6.57
C GLU A 99 2.17 -8.14 -5.07
N GLU A 100 3.38 -7.80 -4.58
CA GLU A 100 3.62 -7.54 -3.16
C GLU A 100 2.84 -6.32 -2.65
N ILE A 101 2.80 -5.22 -3.42
CA ILE A 101 2.00 -4.03 -3.09
C ILE A 101 0.52 -4.40 -2.95
N ILE A 102 -0.02 -5.17 -3.91
CA ILE A 102 -1.42 -5.60 -3.89
C ILE A 102 -1.69 -6.50 -2.68
N ARG A 103 -0.79 -7.44 -2.37
CA ARG A 103 -0.90 -8.31 -1.18
C ARG A 103 -0.93 -7.49 0.10
N LEU A 104 -0.05 -6.51 0.24
CA LEU A 104 0.01 -5.64 1.42
C LEU A 104 -1.28 -4.83 1.59
N LEU A 105 -1.74 -4.18 0.51
CA LEU A 105 -2.98 -3.41 0.55
C LEU A 105 -4.18 -4.28 0.94
N LEU A 106 -4.33 -5.46 0.33
CA LEU A 106 -5.41 -6.40 0.66
C LEU A 106 -5.33 -6.90 2.11
N LYS A 107 -4.12 -7.22 2.59
CA LYS A 107 -3.88 -7.65 3.99
C LYS A 107 -4.31 -6.58 4.99
N HIS A 108 -4.21 -5.29 4.63
CA HIS A 108 -4.60 -4.16 5.47
C HIS A 108 -6.02 -3.64 5.19
N GLY A 109 -6.88 -4.44 4.53
CA GLY A 109 -8.30 -4.15 4.38
C GLY A 109 -8.65 -3.28 3.17
N ALA A 110 -7.80 -3.22 2.14
CA ALA A 110 -8.19 -2.64 0.86
C ALA A 110 -9.35 -3.43 0.25
N ASP A 111 -10.39 -2.72 -0.18
CA ASP A 111 -11.57 -3.30 -0.82
C ASP A 111 -11.35 -3.45 -2.34
N PRO A 112 -11.20 -4.68 -2.87
CA PRO A 112 -11.05 -4.91 -4.30
C PRO A 112 -12.35 -4.66 -5.10
N SER A 113 -13.50 -4.52 -4.43
CA SER A 113 -14.79 -4.26 -5.05
C SER A 113 -15.12 -2.77 -5.18
N ALA A 114 -14.33 -1.90 -4.53
CA ALA A 114 -14.47 -0.46 -4.62
C ALA A 114 -14.40 0.00 -6.08
N ARG A 115 -15.28 0.94 -6.43
CA ARG A 115 -15.41 1.48 -7.79
C ARG A 115 -14.88 2.91 -7.86
N ASN A 116 -14.09 3.19 -8.88
CA ASN A 116 -13.63 4.55 -9.16
C ASN A 116 -14.69 5.38 -9.91
N LEU A 117 -14.36 6.63 -10.28
CA LEU A 117 -15.28 7.53 -11.00
C LEU A 117 -15.70 7.03 -12.38
N GLU A 118 -14.91 6.13 -13.00
CA GLU A 118 -15.23 5.47 -14.26
C GLU A 118 -16.03 4.17 -14.04
N ASN A 119 -16.47 3.91 -12.82
CA ASN A 119 -17.14 2.67 -12.43
C ASN A 119 -16.26 1.42 -12.61
N HIS A 120 -14.93 1.57 -12.64
CA HIS A 120 -13.98 0.47 -12.69
C HIS A 120 -13.61 0.00 -11.28
N GLN A 121 -13.43 -1.31 -11.12
CA GLN A 121 -12.75 -1.90 -9.97
C GLN A 121 -11.25 -1.99 -10.29
N ALA A 122 -10.41 -2.16 -9.28
CA ALA A 122 -8.96 -2.36 -9.46
C ALA A 122 -8.64 -3.46 -10.49
N ILE A 123 -9.41 -4.56 -10.51
CA ILE A 123 -9.20 -5.66 -11.46
C ILE A 123 -9.34 -5.25 -12.95
N HIS A 124 -10.13 -4.21 -13.25
CA HIS A 124 -10.32 -3.72 -14.61
C HIS A 124 -9.13 -2.90 -15.11
N LEU A 125 -8.28 -2.41 -14.21
CA LEU A 125 -7.08 -1.63 -14.54
C LEU A 125 -5.84 -2.50 -14.74
N VAL A 126 -5.94 -3.81 -14.47
CA VAL A 126 -4.82 -4.74 -14.59
C VAL A 126 -4.47 -4.96 -16.06
N GLN A 127 -3.20 -4.77 -16.40
CA GLN A 127 -2.67 -5.01 -17.74
C GLN A 127 -2.93 -6.45 -18.20
N ALA A 128 -3.10 -6.65 -19.52
CA ALA A 128 -3.16 -7.99 -20.09
C ALA A 128 -1.77 -8.67 -20.12
N GLY A 129 -1.75 -9.99 -19.99
CA GLY A 129 -0.51 -10.78 -19.98
C GLY A 129 -0.50 -11.80 -18.84
N GLU A 130 0.53 -12.64 -18.80
CA GLU A 130 0.66 -13.69 -17.80
C GLU A 130 0.66 -13.13 -16.36
N THR A 131 1.47 -12.10 -16.11
CA THR A 131 1.55 -11.41 -14.82
C THR A 131 0.22 -10.75 -14.46
N GLY A 132 -0.43 -10.10 -15.43
CA GLY A 132 -1.76 -9.53 -15.25
C GLY A 132 -2.82 -10.57 -14.86
N ASP A 133 -2.77 -11.77 -15.43
CA ASP A 133 -3.67 -12.86 -15.07
C ASP A 133 -3.42 -13.39 -13.66
N GLN A 134 -2.17 -13.38 -13.19
CA GLN A 134 -1.82 -13.67 -11.80
C GLN A 134 -2.41 -12.61 -10.85
N ILE A 135 -2.24 -11.33 -11.16
CA ILE A 135 -2.82 -10.22 -10.37
C ILE A 135 -4.35 -10.28 -10.34
N LYS A 136 -5.00 -10.55 -11.48
CA LYS A 136 -6.46 -10.75 -11.55
C LYS A 136 -6.91 -11.89 -10.65
N LYS A 137 -6.18 -13.01 -10.61
CA LYS A 137 -6.48 -14.13 -9.69
C LYS A 137 -6.35 -13.70 -8.22
N LEU A 138 -5.31 -12.93 -7.88
CA LEU A 138 -5.10 -12.41 -6.53
C LEU A 138 -6.26 -11.50 -6.08
N LEU A 139 -6.63 -10.51 -6.90
CA LEU A 139 -7.73 -9.59 -6.61
C LEU A 139 -9.09 -10.31 -6.50
N LYS A 140 -9.32 -11.35 -7.32
CA LYS A 140 -10.53 -12.18 -7.22
C LYS A 140 -10.61 -12.93 -5.88
N LYS A 141 -9.48 -13.41 -5.35
CA LYS A 141 -9.38 -14.12 -4.07
C LYS A 141 -9.56 -13.19 -2.87
N GLY A 142 -9.05 -11.95 -2.95
CA GLY A 142 -9.22 -10.94 -1.90
C GLY A 142 -10.69 -10.64 -1.54
N ARG A 143 -11.62 -10.90 -2.47
CA ARG A 143 -13.07 -10.79 -2.24
C ARG A 143 -13.63 -11.77 -1.20
N GLY A 144 -12.92 -12.85 -0.89
CA GLY A 144 -13.38 -13.91 0.04
C GLY A 144 -12.83 -13.81 1.46
N ILE A 145 -11.96 -12.84 1.75
CA ILE A 145 -11.30 -12.69 3.07
C ILE A 145 -12.04 -11.69 3.97
N LEU A 146 -12.99 -10.92 3.42
CA LEU A 146 -13.77 -9.89 4.14
C LEU A 146 -15.13 -10.42 4.65
N VAL A 147 -15.15 -11.58 5.30
CA VAL A 147 -16.33 -12.14 5.99
C VAL A 147 -16.08 -12.32 7.47
#